data_AF-A0A1Y2DJU0-F1
#
_entry.id   AF-A0A1Y2DJU0-F1
#
_cell.length_a   1.000
_cell.length_b   1.000
_cell.length_c   1.000
_cell.angle_alpha   90.00
_cell.angle_beta   90.00
_cell.angle_gamma   90.00
#
_symmetry.space_group_name_H-M   'P 1'
#
loop_
_entity.id
_entity.type
_entity.pdbx_description
1 polymer ?
#
loop_
_entity_poly.entity_id
_entity_poly.type
_entity_poly.pdbx_seq_one_letter_code
_entity_poly.pdbx_strand_id
1 'polypeptide(L)'
;APFLEAIDPNVHWQIAGPERQLDSAQGIFNVAEWKELINKPLLARLDSNGLKMAVESVDVIGQRAIVECSGTATQKNGKPYNNFYCWIFHFSEETGKVVKIYEYLNTHLVYEVSRDN
;
A
#
# COMPACT_ATOMS: atom_id res chain seq x y z
N ALA A 1 -4.55 -13.04 -6.36
CA ALA A 1 -3.98 -13.15 -5.00
C ALA A 1 -5.08 -12.70 -4.05
N PRO A 2 -5.37 -13.46 -2.98
CA PRO A 2 -6.59 -13.31 -2.18
C PRO A 2 -6.87 -11.88 -1.71
N PHE A 3 -5.83 -11.11 -1.39
CA PHE A 3 -5.95 -9.69 -1.00
C PHE A 3 -6.60 -8.82 -2.09
N LEU A 4 -6.12 -8.87 -3.33
CA LEU A 4 -6.64 -8.03 -4.42
C LEU A 4 -8.05 -8.45 -4.87
N GLU A 5 -8.44 -9.70 -4.63
CA GLU A 5 -9.78 -10.21 -4.94
C GLU A 5 -10.84 -9.68 -3.95
N ALA A 6 -10.42 -9.37 -2.72
CA ALA A 6 -11.27 -8.78 -1.67
C ALA A 6 -11.52 -7.27 -1.85
N ILE A 7 -10.80 -6.61 -2.76
CA ILE A 7 -10.92 -5.16 -3.00
C ILE A 7 -11.84 -4.91 -4.20
N ASP A 8 -12.72 -3.93 -4.08
CA ASP A 8 -13.52 -3.46 -5.21
C ASP A 8 -12.60 -2.88 -6.30
N PRO A 9 -12.75 -3.25 -7.59
CA PRO A 9 -11.90 -2.69 -8.64
C PRO A 9 -11.88 -1.16 -8.70
N ASN A 10 -12.99 -0.51 -8.29
CA ASN A 10 -13.18 0.94 -8.25
C ASN A 10 -12.99 1.52 -6.83
N VAL A 11 -12.28 0.81 -5.95
CA VAL A 11 -11.94 1.28 -4.60
C VAL A 11 -11.43 2.71 -4.61
N HIS A 12 -11.81 3.48 -3.60
CA HIS A 12 -11.14 4.75 -3.29
C HIS A 12 -9.93 4.45 -2.39
N TRP A 13 -8.75 4.27 -2.98
CA TRP A 13 -7.51 4.01 -2.24
C TRP A 13 -6.69 5.28 -2.12
N GLN A 14 -6.74 5.92 -0.95
CA GLN A 14 -5.93 7.09 -0.65
C GLN A 14 -4.67 6.68 0.10
N ILE A 15 -3.51 7.09 -0.40
CA ILE A 15 -2.20 6.88 0.24
C ILE A 15 -1.68 8.23 0.76
N ALA A 16 -1.46 8.33 2.07
CA ALA A 16 -1.03 9.47 2.87
C ALA A 16 -1.91 10.75 2.76
N GLY A 17 -2.27 11.18 1.56
CA GLY A 17 -3.10 12.34 1.28
C GLY A 17 -3.66 12.33 -0.15
N PRO A 18 -4.58 13.25 -0.48
CA PRO A 18 -5.24 13.29 -1.78
C PRO A 18 -4.40 13.90 -2.90
N GLU A 19 -3.38 14.70 -2.58
CA GLU A 19 -2.50 15.31 -3.57
C GLU A 19 -1.58 14.26 -4.22
N ARG A 20 -1.59 14.20 -5.54
CA ARG A 20 -0.88 13.15 -6.29
C ARG A 20 0.61 13.46 -6.41
N GLN A 21 1.44 12.61 -5.80
CA GLN A 21 2.91 12.65 -5.89
C GLN A 21 3.41 11.21 -6.08
N LEU A 22 3.64 10.81 -7.33
CA LEU A 22 3.88 9.39 -7.66
C LEU A 22 5.21 8.86 -7.11
N ASP A 23 6.23 9.70 -7.06
CA ASP A 23 7.56 9.36 -6.54
C ASP A 23 7.55 9.08 -5.04
N SER A 24 6.55 9.54 -4.30
CA SER A 24 6.33 9.24 -2.87
C SER A 24 5.07 8.39 -2.63
N ALA A 25 4.52 7.81 -3.69
CA ALA A 25 3.28 7.03 -3.71
C ALA A 25 2.02 7.71 -3.14
N GLN A 26 1.98 9.04 -3.11
CA GLN A 26 0.85 9.78 -2.56
C GLN A 26 -0.26 10.00 -3.60
N GLY A 27 -1.52 9.94 -3.17
CA GLY A 27 -2.68 10.27 -3.99
C GLY A 27 -3.86 9.31 -3.79
N ILE A 28 -4.84 9.41 -4.68
CA ILE A 28 -6.01 8.54 -4.73
C ILE A 28 -5.95 7.67 -6.00
N PHE A 29 -6.18 6.38 -5.84
CA PHE A 29 -6.07 5.39 -6.90
C PHE A 29 -7.22 4.38 -6.82
N ASN A 30 -7.60 3.81 -7.96
CA ASN A 30 -8.29 2.52 -8.01
C ASN A 30 -7.26 1.36 -8.06
N VAL A 31 -7.74 0.11 -8.08
CA VAL A 31 -6.85 -1.07 -8.07
C VAL A 31 -5.90 -1.11 -9.28
N ALA A 32 -6.38 -0.74 -10.47
CA ALA A 32 -5.57 -0.78 -11.68
C ALA A 32 -4.49 0.31 -11.65
N GLU A 33 -4.85 1.54 -11.30
CA GLU A 33 -3.91 2.66 -11.17
C GLU A 33 -2.86 2.38 -10.09
N TRP A 34 -3.26 1.88 -8.92
CA TRP A 34 -2.32 1.52 -7.86
C TRP A 34 -1.31 0.47 -8.33
N LYS A 35 -1.77 -0.57 -9.04
CA LYS A 35 -0.87 -1.61 -9.59
C LYS A 35 0.16 -1.02 -10.54
N GLU A 36 -0.28 -0.22 -11.50
CA GLU A 36 0.60 0.30 -12.56
C GLU A 36 1.52 1.41 -12.07
N LEU A 37 1.00 2.33 -11.26
CA LEU A 37 1.70 3.58 -10.91
C LEU A 37 2.47 3.49 -9.61
N ILE A 38 2.06 2.61 -8.68
CA ILE A 38 2.65 2.51 -7.34
C ILE A 38 3.36 1.16 -7.16
N ASN A 39 2.62 0.06 -7.28
CA ASN A 39 3.14 -1.26 -6.94
C ASN A 39 4.26 -1.73 -7.88
N LYS A 40 4.03 -1.69 -9.21
CA LYS A 40 5.04 -2.11 -10.19
C LYS A 40 6.33 -1.29 -10.10
N PRO A 41 6.30 0.06 -10.05
CA PRO A 41 7.53 0.85 -9.96
C PRO A 41 8.31 0.60 -8.67
N LEU A 42 7.63 0.43 -7.53
CA LEU A 42 8.29 0.08 -6.27
C LEU A 42 8.96 -1.29 -6.37
N LEU A 43 8.24 -2.34 -6.77
CA LEU A 43 8.78 -3.70 -6.89
C LEU A 43 9.93 -3.79 -7.89
N ALA A 44 9.90 -3.01 -8.97
CA ALA A 44 10.97 -2.97 -9.96
C ALA A 44 12.31 -2.45 -9.38
N ARG A 45 12.29 -1.81 -8.22
CA ARG A 45 13.47 -1.27 -7.51
C ARG A 45 13.89 -2.11 -6.31
N LEU A 46 13.12 -3.12 -5.95
CA LEU A 46 13.52 -4.06 -4.92
C LEU A 46 14.35 -5.20 -5.53
N ASP A 47 15.14 -5.86 -4.70
CA ASP A 47 15.87 -7.06 -5.09
C ASP A 47 14.92 -8.23 -5.37
N SER A 48 15.47 -9.40 -5.72
CA SER A 48 14.67 -10.58 -6.02
C SER A 48 13.89 -11.15 -4.83
N ASN A 49 14.16 -10.71 -3.59
CA ASN A 49 13.40 -11.13 -2.42
C ASN A 49 12.08 -10.37 -2.28
N GLY A 50 11.94 -9.22 -2.95
CA GLY A 50 10.74 -8.41 -2.98
C GLY A 50 10.35 -7.82 -1.61
N LEU A 51 9.14 -7.27 -1.55
CA LEU A 51 8.56 -6.73 -0.32
C LEU A 51 7.89 -7.84 0.48
N LYS A 52 8.37 -8.05 1.71
CA LYS A 52 7.76 -8.97 2.68
C LYS A 52 6.91 -8.15 3.66
N MET A 53 5.62 -8.47 3.73
CA MET A 53 4.67 -7.82 4.63
C MET A 53 4.41 -8.73 5.83
N ALA A 54 4.36 -8.15 7.03
CA ALA A 54 3.88 -8.79 8.25
C ALA A 54 2.72 -7.96 8.83
N VAL A 55 1.67 -8.64 9.28
CA VAL A 55 0.55 -8.01 9.99
C VAL A 55 0.90 -7.99 11.47
N GLU A 56 0.87 -6.81 12.08
CA GLU A 56 1.21 -6.59 13.49
C GLU A 56 -0.06 -6.60 14.36
N SER A 57 -1.12 -5.95 13.88
CA SER A 57 -2.39 -5.85 14.59
C SER A 57 -3.56 -5.76 13.61
N VAL A 58 -4.74 -6.19 14.07
CA VAL A 58 -6.00 -6.04 13.35
C VAL A 58 -7.10 -5.70 14.34
N ASP A 59 -7.71 -4.53 14.16
CA ASP A 59 -8.90 -4.11 14.90
C ASP A 59 -10.08 -4.02 13.95
N VAL A 60 -11.18 -4.70 14.27
CA VAL A 60 -12.41 -4.68 13.47
C VAL A 60 -13.50 -3.93 14.24
N ILE A 61 -14.05 -2.89 13.61
CA ILE A 61 -15.06 -2.00 14.20
C ILE A 61 -16.20 -1.82 13.20
N GLY A 62 -17.25 -2.64 13.36
CA GLY A 62 -18.35 -2.69 12.41
C GLY A 62 -17.86 -3.05 11.01
N GLN A 63 -18.20 -2.23 10.01
CA GLN A 63 -17.79 -2.40 8.61
C GLN A 63 -16.41 -1.80 8.29
N ARG A 64 -15.52 -1.71 9.28
CA ARG A 64 -14.17 -1.17 9.13
C ARG A 64 -13.16 -2.09 9.79
N ALA A 65 -11.97 -2.19 9.18
CA ALA A 65 -10.82 -2.83 9.79
C ALA A 65 -9.63 -1.86 9.77
N ILE A 66 -8.93 -1.74 10.89
CA ILE A 66 -7.66 -1.03 11.02
C ILE A 66 -6.60 -2.13 11.11
N VAL A 67 -5.63 -2.08 10.20
CA VAL A 67 -4.56 -3.08 10.10
C VAL A 67 -3.23 -2.37 10.16
N GLU A 68 -2.42 -2.70 11.16
CA GLU A 68 -1.03 -2.25 11.20
C GLU A 68 -0.15 -3.34 10.61
N CYS A 69 0.78 -2.95 9.74
CA CYS A 69 1.71 -3.85 9.09
C CYS A 69 3.13 -3.29 9.12
N SER A 70 4.12 -4.18 9.08
CA SER A 70 5.49 -3.84 8.73
C SER A 70 5.84 -4.41 7.35
N GLY A 71 6.59 -3.66 6.56
CA GLY A 71 7.11 -4.08 5.26
C GLY A 71 8.63 -4.03 5.28
N THR A 72 9.27 -5.15 4.93
CA THR A 72 10.73 -5.28 4.87
C THR A 72 11.14 -5.70 3.47
N ALA A 73 12.09 -4.98 2.88
CA ALA A 73 12.71 -5.32 1.61
C ALA A 73 14.16 -4.82 1.54
N THR A 74 14.89 -5.32 0.55
CA THR A 74 16.19 -4.76 0.16
C THR A 74 16.04 -4.13 -1.21
N GLN A 75 16.57 -2.93 -1.37
CA GLN A 75 16.69 -2.26 -2.66
C GLN A 75 17.81 -2.90 -3.50
N LYS A 76 17.80 -2.68 -4.82
CA LYS A 76 18.84 -3.20 -5.73
C LYS A 76 20.26 -2.65 -5.46
N ASN A 77 20.39 -1.44 -4.92
CA ASN A 77 21.65 -0.89 -4.42
C ASN A 77 22.12 -1.49 -3.07
N GLY A 78 21.36 -2.42 -2.48
CA GLY A 78 21.67 -3.03 -1.18
C GLY A 78 21.21 -2.24 0.05
N LYS A 79 20.62 -1.04 -0.10
CA LYS A 79 20.02 -0.30 1.02
C LYS A 79 18.70 -0.96 1.47
N PRO A 80 18.35 -0.90 2.76
CA PRO A 80 17.07 -1.41 3.24
C PRO A 80 15.89 -0.53 2.79
N TYR A 81 14.71 -1.15 2.66
CA TYR A 81 13.42 -0.48 2.63
C TYR A 81 12.53 -1.11 3.71
N ASN A 82 12.54 -0.49 4.89
CA ASN A 82 11.80 -0.95 6.07
C ASN A 82 10.74 0.09 6.41
N ASN A 83 9.48 -0.16 6.04
CA ASN A 83 8.39 0.78 6.20
C ASN A 83 7.31 0.21 7.13
N PHE A 84 6.59 1.08 7.81
CA PHE A 84 5.43 0.74 8.62
C PHE A 84 4.19 1.30 7.95
N TYR A 85 3.11 0.53 8.01
CA TYR A 85 1.86 0.82 7.32
C TYR A 85 0.71 0.76 8.31
N CYS A 86 -0.24 1.68 8.16
CA CYS A 86 -1.55 1.59 8.77
C CYS A 86 -2.58 1.66 7.65
N TRP A 87 -3.36 0.59 7.48
CA TRP A 87 -4.44 0.51 6.52
C TRP A 87 -5.78 0.56 7.25
N ILE A 88 -6.63 1.51 6.86
CA ILE A 88 -8.00 1.61 7.32
C ILE A 88 -8.90 1.19 6.15
N PHE A 89 -9.45 0.00 6.25
CA PHE A 89 -10.37 -0.57 5.30
C PHE A 89 -11.82 -0.23 5.65
N HIS A 90 -12.61 0.11 4.65
CA HIS A 90 -14.06 0.19 4.73
C HIS A 90 -14.69 -0.82 3.79
N PHE A 91 -15.63 -1.60 4.31
CA PHE A 91 -16.26 -2.71 3.61
C PHE A 91 -17.68 -2.32 3.16
N SER A 92 -18.06 -2.75 1.95
CA SER A 92 -19.44 -2.70 1.49
C SER A 92 -20.29 -3.72 2.25
N GLU A 93 -21.45 -3.30 2.75
CA GLU A 93 -22.43 -4.21 3.36
C GLU A 93 -23.03 -5.19 2.34
N GLU A 94 -23.16 -4.78 1.09
CA GLU A 94 -23.79 -5.58 0.05
C GLU A 94 -22.85 -6.65 -0.51
N THR A 95 -21.61 -6.27 -0.83
CA THR A 95 -20.66 -7.15 -1.52
C THR A 95 -19.62 -7.76 -0.60
N GLY A 96 -19.47 -7.24 0.62
CA GLY A 96 -18.39 -7.61 1.53
C GLY A 96 -16.99 -7.17 1.08
N LYS A 97 -16.86 -6.47 -0.05
CA LYS A 97 -15.57 -6.01 -0.58
C LYS A 97 -15.10 -4.72 0.07
N VAL A 98 -13.78 -4.50 0.07
CA VAL A 98 -13.17 -3.23 0.46
C VAL A 98 -13.46 -2.19 -0.62
N VAL A 99 -14.20 -1.14 -0.26
CA VAL A 99 -14.59 -0.05 -1.17
C VAL A 99 -13.82 1.25 -0.94
N LYS A 100 -13.15 1.36 0.21
CA LYS A 100 -12.29 2.51 0.54
C LYS A 100 -11.12 2.08 1.41
N ILE A 101 -9.96 2.64 1.12
CA ILE A 101 -8.71 2.41 1.86
C ILE A 101 -8.12 3.78 2.19
N TYR A 102 -7.82 4.00 3.46
CA TYR A 102 -6.82 5.00 3.85
C TYR A 102 -5.55 4.27 4.24
N GLU A 103 -4.48 4.51 3.50
CA GLU A 103 -3.16 3.96 3.76
C GLU A 103 -2.24 5.06 4.26
N TYR A 104 -1.61 4.82 5.41
CA TYR A 104 -0.57 5.68 5.96
C TYR A 104 0.72 4.89 6.02
N LEU A 105 1.80 5.52 5.57
CA LEU A 105 3.15 4.97 5.57
C LEU A 105 4.16 6.12 5.60
N ASN A 106 5.44 5.81 5.79
CA ASN A 106 6.50 6.80 5.58
C ASN A 106 6.73 6.99 4.07
N THR A 107 6.14 8.05 3.51
CA THR A 107 6.26 8.38 2.08
C THR A 107 7.66 8.81 1.67
N HIS A 108 8.48 9.29 2.62
CA HIS A 108 9.88 9.62 2.35
C HIS A 108 10.70 8.38 1.99
N LEU A 109 10.46 7.24 2.63
CA LEU A 109 11.15 5.99 2.27
C LEU A 109 10.81 5.53 0.84
N VAL A 110 9.57 5.74 0.41
CA VAL A 110 9.18 5.46 -0.98
C VAL A 110 9.88 6.40 -1.96
N TYR A 111 9.99 7.68 -1.58
CA TYR A 111 10.72 8.68 -2.33
C TYR A 111 12.21 8.34 -2.47
N GLU A 112 12.87 7.91 -1.40
CA GLU A 112 14.25 7.43 -1.46
C GLU A 112 14.40 6.25 -2.41
N VAL A 113 13.51 5.25 -2.33
CA VAL A 113 13.54 4.12 -3.29
C VAL A 113 13.37 4.61 -4.72
N SER A 114 12.48 5.57 -4.98
CA SER A 114 12.23 6.06 -6.34
C SER A 114 13.39 6.87 -6.94
N ARG A 115 14.25 7.45 -6.10
CA ARG A 115 15.39 8.30 -6.52
C ARG A 115 16.73 7.58 -6.49
N ASP A 116 17.00 6.79 -5.46
CA ASP A 116 18.37 6.43 -5.09
C ASP A 116 18.74 4.97 -5.37
N ASN A 117 17.94 4.26 -6.19
CA ASN A 117 18.06 2.82 -6.45
C ASN A 117 19.24 2.35 -7.27
#